data_AF-A0A959B2B9-F1
#
_entry.id   AF-A0A959B2B9-F1
#
_cell.length_a   1.000
_cell.length_b   1.000
_cell.length_c   1.000
_cell.angle_alpha   90.00
_cell.angle_beta   90.00
_cell.angle_gamma   90.00
#
_symmetry.space_group_name_H-M   'P 1'
#
loop_
_entity.id
_entity.type
_entity.pdbx_description
1 polymer ?
#
loop_
_entity_poly.entity_id
_entity_poly.type
_entity_poly.pdbx_seq_one_letter_code
_entity_poly.pdbx_strand_id
1 'polypeptide(L)'
;LRLRSSFRGDYAQGMTLDTRYATYSGLAILGVKPRADLEWGIGLTYSDNFFTKQILPFALYNQTFNDKWGIESVLPVQIMGRYNFTPLSMVLFGMEYQSQSYAIDVEGKYAETIHPYYFKHSEVALKASFDQYLGSWIWLNLEAGFQLPVQTRFDDSIDAANSFQSRAGAQPFFNLGLFLSPTGRH
;
A
#
# COMPACT_ATOMS: atom_id res chain seq x y z
N LEU A 1 18.09 -1.97 -5.44
CA LEU A 1 17.16 -2.24 -6.57
C LEU A 1 16.34 -3.47 -6.21
N ARG A 2 15.01 -3.40 -6.30
CA ARG A 2 14.11 -4.54 -6.07
C ARG A 2 13.21 -4.72 -7.30
N LEU A 3 13.13 -5.95 -7.79
CA LEU A 3 12.23 -6.33 -8.88
C LEU A 3 11.22 -7.34 -8.35
N ARG A 4 9.95 -7.19 -8.72
CA ARG A 4 8.87 -8.12 -8.35
C ARG A 4 7.96 -8.37 -9.55
N SER A 5 7.75 -9.64 -9.85
CA SER A 5 6.74 -10.10 -10.81
C SER A 5 5.60 -10.79 -10.06
N SER A 6 4.36 -10.45 -10.39
CA SER A 6 3.17 -11.08 -9.80
C SER A 6 2.06 -11.24 -10.83
N PHE A 7 1.29 -12.33 -10.70
CA PHE A 7 0.15 -12.65 -11.54
C PHE A 7 -1.11 -12.64 -10.65
N ARG A 8 -2.17 -11.92 -11.04
CA ARG A 8 -3.44 -11.86 -10.31
C ARG A 8 -4.59 -12.10 -11.29
N GLY A 9 -5.19 -13.29 -11.27
CA GLY A 9 -6.37 -13.65 -12.07
C GLY A 9 -7.48 -14.23 -11.20
N ASP A 10 -8.73 -13.96 -11.57
CA ASP A 10 -9.93 -14.59 -11.00
C ASP A 10 -10.26 -15.85 -11.80
N TYR A 11 -10.33 -17.02 -11.15
CA TYR A 11 -10.36 -18.32 -11.82
C TYR A 11 -11.72 -19.00 -11.61
N ALA A 12 -12.66 -18.80 -12.54
CA ALA A 12 -13.97 -19.45 -12.47
C ALA A 12 -14.02 -20.85 -13.10
N GLN A 13 -13.04 -21.28 -13.90
CA GLN A 13 -12.93 -22.66 -14.43
C GLN A 13 -11.66 -22.82 -15.28
N GLY A 14 -10.81 -23.80 -14.94
CA GLY A 14 -9.72 -24.28 -15.81
C GLY A 14 -8.46 -23.40 -15.82
N MET A 15 -7.31 -24.05 -15.63
CA MET A 15 -5.97 -23.42 -15.67
C MET A 15 -5.66 -22.86 -17.05
N THR A 16 -6.03 -21.61 -17.31
CA THR A 16 -5.50 -20.84 -18.45
C THR A 16 -4.66 -19.71 -17.89
N LEU A 17 -3.33 -19.83 -18.02
CA LEU A 17 -2.37 -18.79 -17.68
C LEU A 17 -2.42 -17.71 -18.77
N ASP A 18 -3.44 -16.84 -18.72
CA ASP A 18 -3.54 -15.72 -19.65
C ASP A 18 -2.55 -14.61 -19.24
N THR A 19 -1.64 -14.26 -20.14
CA THR A 19 -0.61 -13.21 -19.96
C THR A 19 -1.22 -11.82 -19.80
N ARG A 20 -2.50 -11.64 -20.10
CA ARG A 20 -3.26 -10.39 -19.92
C ARG A 20 -3.37 -9.94 -18.46
N TYR A 21 -3.03 -10.79 -17.48
CA TYR A 21 -3.09 -10.47 -16.05
C TYR A 21 -1.72 -10.38 -15.35
N ALA A 22 -0.62 -10.35 -16.12
CA ALA A 22 0.71 -10.16 -15.55
C ALA A 22 0.93 -8.70 -15.12
N THR A 23 1.44 -8.50 -13.90
CA THR A 23 1.90 -7.18 -13.42
C THR A 23 3.39 -7.23 -13.16
N TYR A 24 4.13 -6.37 -13.87
CA TYR A 24 5.56 -6.15 -13.68
C TYR A 24 5.76 -4.90 -12.82
N SER A 25 6.50 -5.03 -11.74
CA SER A 25 6.80 -3.89 -10.86
C SER A 25 8.29 -3.82 -10.53
N GLY A 26 8.82 -2.60 -10.54
CA GLY A 26 10.19 -2.28 -10.22
C GLY A 26 10.27 -1.17 -9.18
N LEU A 27 11.31 -1.22 -8.35
CA LEU A 27 11.61 -0.19 -7.37
C LEU A 27 13.11 0.07 -7.32
N ALA A 28 13.47 1.33 -7.51
CA ALA A 28 14.82 1.85 -7.35
C ALA A 28 14.83 2.88 -6.21
N ILE A 29 15.80 2.79 -5.31
CA ILE A 29 15.99 3.73 -4.19
C ILE A 29 17.47 4.06 -4.10
N LEU A 30 17.76 5.34 -3.89
CA LEU A 30 19.03 5.86 -3.43
C LEU A 30 18.81 6.42 -2.02
N GLY A 31 19.35 5.72 -1.02
CA GLY A 31 19.21 6.08 0.38
C GLY A 31 20.58 6.25 1.03
N VAL A 32 20.67 7.20 1.96
CA VAL A 32 21.83 7.42 2.79
C VAL A 32 21.41 7.37 4.25
N LYS A 33 22.32 6.90 5.10
CA LYS A 33 22.17 6.90 6.55
C LYS A 33 23.26 7.78 7.17
N PRO A 34 23.08 9.12 7.18
CA PRO A 34 24.15 10.03 7.61
C PRO A 34 24.55 9.85 9.07
N ARG A 35 23.62 9.35 9.90
CA ARG A 35 23.81 9.09 11.33
C ARG A 35 23.14 7.78 11.72
N ALA A 36 23.48 7.24 12.89
CA ALA A 36 22.85 6.02 13.40
C ALA A 36 21.32 6.15 13.56
N ASP A 37 20.85 7.36 13.85
CA ASP A 37 19.47 7.73 14.15
C ASP A 37 18.72 8.36 12.96
N LEU A 38 19.36 8.59 11.81
CA LEU A 38 18.75 9.28 10.67
C LEU A 38 19.05 8.56 9.37
N GLU A 39 17.99 8.23 8.64
CA GLU A 39 18.04 7.65 7.30
C GLU A 39 17.08 8.43 6.40
N TRP A 40 17.54 8.76 5.19
CA TRP A 40 16.68 9.35 4.18
C TRP A 40 17.06 8.85 2.80
N GLY A 41 16.13 8.92 1.86
CA GLY A 41 16.37 8.49 0.50
C GLY A 41 15.33 9.00 -0.47
N ILE A 42 15.62 8.84 -1.75
CA ILE A 42 14.71 9.11 -2.84
C ILE A 42 14.61 7.86 -3.70
N GLY A 43 13.43 7.61 -4.24
CA GLY A 43 13.17 6.42 -5.03
C GLY A 43 12.17 6.66 -6.13
N LEU A 44 12.12 5.70 -7.03
CA LEU A 44 11.18 5.61 -8.13
C LEU A 44 10.58 4.21 -8.12
N THR A 45 9.26 4.14 -8.19
CA THR A 45 8.55 2.90 -8.49
C THR A 45 8.05 2.93 -9.93
N TYR A 46 8.14 1.77 -10.57
CA TYR A 46 7.62 1.47 -11.88
C TYR A 46 6.59 0.35 -11.72
N SER A 47 5.42 0.51 -12.32
CA SER A 47 4.42 -0.56 -12.43
C SER A 47 3.89 -0.59 -13.85
N ASP A 48 3.83 -1.78 -14.42
CA ASP A 48 3.34 -2.05 -15.76
C ASP A 48 2.45 -3.27 -15.69
N ASN A 49 1.16 -3.03 -15.85
CA ASN A 49 0.18 -4.08 -16.04
C ASN A 49 -0.51 -3.84 -17.39
N PHE A 50 -1.33 -4.80 -17.83
CA PHE A 50 -2.04 -4.72 -19.11
C PHE A 50 -2.85 -3.41 -19.30
N PHE A 51 -3.21 -2.77 -18.19
CA PHE A 51 -4.16 -1.66 -18.12
C PHE A 51 -3.52 -0.29 -17.92
N THR A 52 -2.37 -0.21 -17.26
CA THR A 52 -1.75 1.05 -16.84
C THR A 52 -0.25 0.87 -16.66
N LYS A 53 0.48 1.84 -17.20
CA LYS A 53 1.90 2.04 -16.97
C LYS A 53 2.09 3.27 -16.08
N GLN A 54 2.72 3.08 -14.93
CA GLN A 54 2.86 4.11 -13.92
C GLN A 54 4.30 4.21 -13.42
N ILE A 55 4.78 5.45 -13.29
CA ILE A 55 6.05 5.78 -12.66
C ILE A 55 5.78 6.81 -11.59
N LEU A 56 6.15 6.52 -10.33
CA LEU A 56 5.96 7.45 -9.22
C LEU A 56 7.25 7.66 -8.45
N PRO A 57 7.64 8.92 -8.20
CA PRO A 57 8.68 9.22 -7.23
C PRO A 57 8.17 9.02 -5.81
N PHE A 58 9.07 8.66 -4.92
CA PHE A 58 8.83 8.68 -3.48
C PHE A 58 10.10 9.10 -2.74
N ALA A 59 9.92 9.56 -1.50
CA ALA A 59 11.02 9.86 -0.60
C ALA A 59 10.88 9.06 0.69
N LEU A 60 12.00 8.65 1.26
CA LEU A 60 12.08 8.01 2.57
C LEU A 60 12.68 8.99 3.55
N TYR A 61 12.10 9.07 4.74
CA TYR A 61 12.68 9.81 5.85
C TYR A 61 12.33 9.12 7.17
N ASN A 62 13.36 8.59 7.82
CA ASN A 62 13.26 7.90 9.09
C ASN A 62 14.21 8.56 10.08
N GLN A 63 13.69 9.02 11.21
CA GLN A 63 14.51 9.61 12.26
C GLN A 63 14.10 9.07 13.64
N THR A 64 15.07 8.63 14.41
CA THR A 64 14.93 8.31 15.82
C THR A 64 15.35 9.56 16.62
N PHE A 65 14.44 10.15 17.38
CA PHE A 65 14.74 11.36 18.17
C PHE A 65 15.35 11.03 19.53
N ASN A 66 14.94 9.92 20.13
CA ASN A 66 15.47 9.36 21.37
C ASN A 66 15.14 7.86 21.44
N ASP A 67 15.48 7.22 22.56
CA ASP A 67 15.26 5.76 22.74
C ASP A 67 13.80 5.33 22.56
N LYS A 68 12.84 6.25 22.76
CA LYS A 68 11.40 5.97 22.68
C LYS A 68 10.79 6.49 21.38
N TRP A 69 11.10 7.71 20.99
CA TRP A 69 10.39 8.40 19.91
C TRP A 69 11.17 8.37 18.60
N GLY A 70 10.44 8.10 17.51
CA GLY A 70 10.93 8.28 16.15
C GLY A 70 9.81 8.60 15.18
N ILE A 71 10.19 8.81 13.94
CA ILE A 71 9.30 8.95 12.80
C ILE A 71 9.78 8.02 11.69
N GLU A 72 8.83 7.42 10.98
CA GLU A 72 9.05 6.61 9.79
C GLU A 72 8.14 7.14 8.69
N SER A 73 8.68 7.44 7.52
CA SER A 73 7.88 8.00 6.44
C SER A 73 8.35 7.56 5.06
N VAL A 74 7.35 7.42 4.18
CA VAL A 74 7.49 7.12 2.76
C VAL A 74 6.61 8.10 2.03
N LEU A 75 7.12 9.26 1.63
CA LEU A 75 6.30 10.32 1.03
C LEU A 75 6.00 10.03 -0.45
N PRO A 76 4.77 10.29 -0.92
CA PRO A 76 3.60 10.80 -0.19
C PRO A 76 2.72 9.70 0.44
N VAL A 77 3.17 8.45 0.44
CA VAL A 77 2.42 7.25 0.84
C VAL A 77 2.10 7.22 2.33
N GLN A 78 3.03 7.50 3.23
CA GLN A 78 2.77 7.41 4.66
C GLN A 78 3.70 8.26 5.50
N ILE A 79 3.20 8.66 6.68
CA ILE A 79 3.95 9.30 7.74
C ILE A 79 3.47 8.70 9.07
N MET A 80 4.38 8.05 9.79
CA MET A 80 4.11 7.35 11.05
C MET A 80 5.02 7.87 12.14
N GLY A 81 4.46 8.27 13.27
CA GLY A 81 5.19 8.39 14.54
C GLY A 81 5.39 7.02 15.16
N ARG A 82 6.56 6.77 15.74
CA ARG A 82 6.91 5.53 16.44
C ARG A 82 7.19 5.84 17.90
N TYR A 83 6.61 5.04 18.79
CA TYR A 83 6.89 5.02 20.22
C TYR A 83 7.30 3.62 20.68
N ASN A 84 8.54 3.46 21.14
CA ASN A 84 9.04 2.23 21.72
C ASN A 84 8.78 2.24 23.24
N PHE A 85 7.98 1.30 23.73
CA PHE A 85 7.81 1.08 25.17
C PHE A 85 9.00 0.31 25.74
N THR A 86 9.42 -0.72 25.02
CA THR A 86 10.60 -1.54 25.28
C THR A 86 11.22 -1.95 23.95
N PRO A 87 12.43 -2.54 23.93
CA PRO A 87 12.98 -3.15 22.70
C PRO A 87 12.09 -4.27 22.12
N LEU A 88 11.10 -4.74 22.89
CA LEU A 88 10.21 -5.86 22.56
C LEU A 88 8.76 -5.40 22.30
N SER A 89 8.48 -4.10 22.40
CA SER A 89 7.12 -3.56 22.24
C SER A 89 7.11 -2.12 21.76
N MET A 90 6.35 -1.85 20.71
CA MET A 90 6.27 -0.52 20.09
C MET A 90 4.88 -0.23 19.54
N VAL A 91 4.56 1.05 19.42
CA VAL A 91 3.40 1.54 18.67
C VAL A 91 3.88 2.41 17.52
N LEU A 92 3.29 2.20 16.35
CA LEU A 92 3.32 3.12 15.23
C LEU A 92 1.95 3.76 15.09
N PHE A 93 1.89 5.05 14.80
CA PHE A 93 0.62 5.74 14.57
C PHE A 93 0.80 6.86 13.55
N GLY A 94 -0.21 7.08 12.72
CA GLY A 94 -0.13 8.14 11.73
C GLY A 94 -1.09 7.93 10.58
N MET A 95 -0.66 8.39 9.42
CA MET A 95 -1.46 8.49 8.22
C MET A 95 -0.83 7.69 7.09
N GLU A 96 -1.65 6.92 6.37
CA GLU A 96 -1.25 6.15 5.21
C GLU A 96 -2.23 6.42 4.07
N TYR A 97 -1.70 6.85 2.93
CA TYR A 97 -2.42 6.98 1.68
C TYR A 97 -2.34 5.66 0.91
N GLN A 98 -3.51 5.11 0.55
CA GLN A 98 -3.62 3.95 -0.31
C GLN A 98 -4.33 4.35 -1.61
N SER A 99 -3.85 3.82 -2.72
CA SER A 99 -4.51 3.96 -4.02
C SER A 99 -4.56 2.60 -4.70
N GLN A 100 -5.75 2.18 -5.08
CA GLN A 100 -6.02 0.93 -5.75
C GLN A 100 -6.70 1.23 -7.09
N SER A 101 -6.32 0.49 -8.12
CA SER A 101 -6.90 0.59 -9.46
C SER A 101 -7.35 -0.79 -9.89
N TYR A 102 -8.64 -0.92 -10.22
CA TYR A 102 -9.26 -2.15 -10.67
C TYR A 102 -9.78 -1.97 -12.09
N ALA A 103 -9.51 -2.94 -12.95
CA ALA A 103 -10.19 -3.06 -14.24
C ALA A 103 -11.45 -3.90 -14.04
N ILE A 104 -12.59 -3.39 -14.49
CA ILE A 104 -13.87 -4.11 -14.49
C ILE A 104 -14.28 -4.28 -15.94
N ASP A 105 -14.43 -5.53 -16.37
CA ASP A 105 -15.03 -5.85 -17.66
C ASP A 105 -16.55 -5.80 -17.49
N VAL A 106 -17.22 -4.84 -18.15
CA VAL A 106 -18.68 -4.76 -18.14
C VAL A 106 -19.20 -5.36 -19.44
N GLU A 107 -19.83 -6.54 -19.36
CA GLU A 107 -20.54 -7.15 -20.49
C GLU A 107 -21.77 -6.30 -20.84
N GLY A 108 -21.64 -5.45 -21.85
CA GLY A 108 -22.78 -4.78 -22.47
C GLY A 108 -23.60 -5.78 -23.29
N LYS A 109 -24.89 -5.92 -23.00
CA LYS A 109 -25.85 -6.79 -23.74
C LYS A 109 -25.94 -6.53 -25.27
N TYR A 110 -25.23 -5.54 -25.82
CA TYR A 110 -25.25 -5.15 -27.24
C TYR A 110 -23.90 -4.67 -27.80
N ALA A 111 -22.77 -4.86 -27.12
CA ALA A 111 -21.47 -4.41 -27.61
C ALA A 111 -20.59 -5.59 -28.04
N GLU A 112 -20.24 -5.67 -29.33
CA GLU A 112 -19.28 -6.64 -29.87
C GLU A 112 -17.82 -6.40 -29.41
N THR A 113 -17.59 -5.39 -28.56
CA THR A 113 -16.26 -5.01 -28.06
C THR A 113 -16.29 -4.89 -26.53
N ILE A 114 -15.42 -5.65 -25.84
CA ILE A 114 -15.20 -5.53 -24.39
C ILE A 114 -14.49 -4.20 -24.13
N HIS A 115 -15.17 -3.26 -23.48
CA HIS A 115 -14.59 -1.99 -23.04
C HIS A 115 -14.21 -2.08 -21.56
N PRO A 116 -12.91 -2.08 -21.19
CA PRO A 116 -12.51 -2.15 -19.80
C PRO A 116 -12.80 -0.82 -19.10
N TYR A 117 -13.63 -0.85 -18.05
CA TYR A 117 -13.86 0.30 -17.17
C TYR A 117 -12.78 0.35 -16.09
N TYR A 118 -12.26 1.54 -15.80
CA TYR A 118 -11.22 1.75 -14.79
C TYR A 118 -11.84 2.34 -13.52
N PHE A 119 -11.80 1.57 -12.44
CA PHE A 119 -12.15 2.06 -11.11
C PHE A 119 -10.87 2.43 -10.36
N LYS A 120 -10.66 3.74 -10.13
CA LYS A 120 -9.57 4.24 -9.30
C LYS A 120 -10.15 4.73 -7.97
N HIS A 121 -9.64 4.17 -6.91
CA HIS A 121 -10.07 4.47 -5.55
C HIS A 121 -8.87 4.80 -4.70
N SER A 122 -8.92 5.97 -4.07
CA SER A 122 -7.90 6.41 -3.13
C SER A 122 -8.48 6.74 -1.77
N GLU A 123 -7.75 6.32 -0.76
CA GLU A 123 -8.12 6.47 0.64
C GLU A 123 -6.93 6.96 1.45
N VAL A 124 -7.26 7.61 2.55
CA VAL A 124 -6.32 7.95 3.61
C VAL A 124 -6.77 7.21 4.86
N ALA A 125 -5.91 6.32 5.35
CA ALA A 125 -6.09 5.65 6.62
C ALA A 125 -5.40 6.45 7.73
N LEU A 126 -6.14 6.78 8.79
CA LEU A 126 -5.57 7.15 10.08
C LEU A 126 -5.51 5.90 10.94
N LYS A 127 -4.33 5.45 11.32
CA LYS A 127 -4.15 4.16 11.98
C LYS A 127 -3.12 4.18 13.09
N ALA A 128 -3.27 3.23 14.01
CA ALA A 128 -2.30 2.88 15.02
C ALA A 128 -2.07 1.36 15.00
N SER A 129 -0.82 0.96 15.12
CA SER A 129 -0.35 -0.42 15.12
C SER A 129 0.50 -0.66 16.36
N PHE A 130 0.18 -1.67 17.16
CA PHE A 130 0.95 -2.13 18.29
C PHE A 130 1.63 -3.45 17.95
N ASP A 131 2.94 -3.47 18.09
CA ASP A 131 3.77 -4.66 17.88
C ASP A 131 4.34 -5.12 19.22
N GLN A 132 4.20 -6.42 19.50
CA GLN A 132 4.68 -7.05 20.72
C GLN A 132 5.39 -8.36 20.40
N TYR A 133 6.63 -8.50 20.86
CA TYR A 133 7.35 -9.76 20.81
C TYR A 133 6.72 -10.77 21.77
N LEU A 134 6.40 -11.97 21.28
CA LEU A 134 5.84 -13.06 22.08
C LEU A 134 6.89 -14.12 22.45
N GLY A 135 7.97 -14.26 21.67
CA GLY A 135 9.01 -15.27 21.91
C GLY A 135 9.52 -15.93 20.63
N SER A 136 10.70 -16.53 20.71
CA SER A 136 11.41 -17.12 19.55
C SER A 136 11.55 -16.10 18.42
N TRP A 137 10.76 -16.22 17.35
CA TRP A 137 10.70 -15.29 16.23
C TRP A 137 9.30 -14.69 16.04
N ILE A 138 8.38 -14.95 16.97
CA ILE A 138 6.97 -14.63 16.83
C ILE A 138 6.69 -13.24 17.42
N TRP A 139 6.04 -12.42 16.60
CA TRP A 139 5.52 -11.12 16.96
C TRP A 139 4.02 -11.07 16.78
N LEU A 140 3.35 -10.45 17.73
CA LEU A 140 1.96 -10.06 17.67
C LEU A 140 1.87 -8.65 17.08
N ASN A 141 0.94 -8.47 16.14
CA ASN A 141 0.55 -7.18 15.60
C ASN A 141 -0.94 -6.94 15.87
N LEU A 142 -1.25 -5.76 16.40
CA LEU A 142 -2.61 -5.27 16.61
C LEU A 142 -2.74 -3.91 15.93
N GLU A 143 -3.52 -3.82 14.87
CA GLU A 143 -3.73 -2.58 14.12
C GLU A 143 -5.19 -2.15 14.18
N ALA A 144 -5.45 -0.86 14.32
CA ALA A 144 -6.79 -0.29 14.29
C ALA A 144 -6.76 1.11 13.68
N GLY A 145 -7.85 1.53 13.06
CA GLY A 145 -7.92 2.86 12.46
C GLY A 145 -9.23 3.18 11.77
N PHE A 146 -9.19 4.26 10.99
CA PHE A 146 -10.28 4.73 10.16
C PHE A 146 -9.78 4.98 8.74
N GLN A 147 -10.52 4.49 7.75
CA GLN A 147 -10.31 4.78 6.34
C GLN A 147 -11.21 5.95 5.92
N LEU A 148 -10.60 6.96 5.32
CA LEU A 148 -11.25 8.16 4.81
C LEU A 148 -11.10 8.17 3.28
N PRO A 149 -12.19 7.99 2.51
CA PRO A 149 -12.09 8.05 1.06
C PRO A 149 -11.77 9.48 0.63
N VAL A 150 -10.73 9.63 -0.20
CA VAL A 150 -10.29 10.94 -0.72
C VAL A 150 -10.90 11.19 -2.09
N GLN A 151 -10.69 10.27 -3.03
CA GLN A 151 -11.25 10.38 -4.37
C GLN A 151 -11.62 9.00 -4.90
N THR A 152 -12.86 8.87 -5.35
CA THR A 152 -13.32 7.72 -6.12
C THR A 152 -13.78 8.24 -7.47
N ARG A 153 -13.07 7.86 -8.54
CA ARG A 153 -13.38 8.31 -9.90
C ARG A 153 -13.64 7.09 -10.79
N PHE A 154 -14.80 7.12 -11.45
CA PHE A 154 -15.11 6.28 -12.60
C PHE A 154 -14.73 7.08 -13.84
N ASP A 155 -13.78 6.58 -14.63
CA ASP A 155 -13.47 7.15 -15.94
C ASP A 155 -14.17 6.33 -17.02
N ASP A 156 -15.21 6.91 -17.62
CA ASP A 156 -15.82 6.42 -18.85
C ASP A 156 -15.01 6.95 -20.04
N SER A 157 -14.62 6.09 -20.97
CA SER A 157 -13.68 6.45 -22.05
C SER A 157 -14.34 7.17 -23.23
N ILE A 158 -15.67 7.38 -23.22
CA ILE A 158 -16.39 8.01 -24.34
C ILE A 158 -17.14 9.31 -23.99
N ASP A 159 -17.44 9.63 -22.73
CA ASP A 159 -18.01 10.94 -22.40
C ASP A 159 -17.71 11.34 -20.95
N ALA A 160 -16.98 12.44 -20.79
CA ALA A 160 -16.58 13.03 -19.50
C ALA A 160 -17.76 13.67 -18.72
N ALA A 161 -18.99 13.17 -18.88
CA ALA A 161 -20.21 13.81 -18.40
C ALA A 161 -20.77 13.21 -17.09
N ASN A 162 -20.50 11.93 -16.77
CA ASN A 162 -21.12 11.28 -15.60
C ASN A 162 -20.09 10.59 -14.70
N SER A 163 -19.42 11.38 -13.84
CA SER A 163 -18.66 10.83 -12.71
C SER A 163 -19.62 10.59 -11.52
N PHE A 164 -19.93 9.34 -11.22
CA PHE A 164 -20.68 8.99 -10.01
C PHE A 164 -19.73 8.93 -8.81
N GLN A 165 -19.86 9.89 -7.89
CA GLN A 165 -19.09 9.91 -6.64
C GLN A 165 -19.86 9.15 -5.56
N SER A 166 -19.51 7.88 -5.32
CA SER A 166 -19.96 7.20 -4.09
C SER A 166 -19.16 7.77 -2.91
N ARG A 167 -19.82 8.60 -2.10
CA ARG A 167 -19.26 9.07 -0.83
C ARG A 167 -19.49 8.00 0.23
N ALA A 168 -18.65 6.97 0.24
CA ALA A 168 -18.54 6.12 1.42
C ALA A 168 -18.14 7.00 2.61
N GLY A 169 -18.76 6.82 3.77
CA GLY A 169 -18.35 7.52 5.00
C GLY A 169 -17.02 6.98 5.52
N ALA A 170 -16.48 7.61 6.57
CA ALA A 170 -15.31 7.07 7.28
C ALA A 170 -15.60 5.64 7.78
N GLN A 171 -14.72 4.68 7.50
CA GLN A 171 -14.90 3.27 7.87
C GLN A 171 -13.89 2.86 8.95
N PRO A 172 -14.33 2.41 10.14
CA PRO A 172 -13.41 1.86 11.12
C PRO A 172 -12.91 0.48 10.68
N PHE A 173 -11.66 0.16 11.01
CA PHE A 173 -11.10 -1.18 10.80
C PHE A 173 -10.25 -1.63 12.00
N PHE A 174 -10.06 -2.94 12.08
CA PHE A 174 -9.18 -3.60 13.04
C PHE A 174 -8.54 -4.83 12.39
N ASN A 175 -7.28 -5.09 12.72
CA ASN A 175 -6.51 -6.22 12.26
C ASN A 175 -5.70 -6.82 13.41
N LEU A 176 -5.60 -8.15 13.43
CA LEU A 176 -4.81 -8.93 14.35
C LEU A 176 -3.93 -9.87 13.53
N GLY A 177 -2.62 -9.73 13.68
CA GLY A 177 -1.63 -10.48 12.91
C GLY A 177 -0.59 -11.17 13.80
N LEU A 178 -0.04 -12.25 13.27
CA LEU A 178 1.20 -12.83 13.76
C LEU A 178 2.22 -12.79 12.63
N PHE A 179 3.43 -12.34 12.91
CA PHE A 179 4.51 -12.34 11.94
C PHE A 179 5.80 -12.90 12.53
N LEU A 180 6.63 -13.45 11.64
CA LEU A 180 7.93 -14.00 12.00
C LEU A 180 9.03 -13.01 11.67
N SER A 181 9.79 -12.60 12.67
CA SER A 181 10.96 -11.74 12.51
C SER A 181 12.14 -12.33 13.27
N PRO A 182 13.24 -12.68 12.59
CA PRO A 182 14.45 -13.12 13.26
C PRO A 182 15.06 -11.93 14.02
N THR A 183 14.82 -11.86 15.32
CA THR A 183 15.59 -10.97 16.20
C THR A 183 16.95 -11.61 16.42
N GLY A 184 18.02 -10.92 16.02
CA GLY A 184 19.38 -11.35 16.34
C GLY A 184 19.51 -11.55 17.85
N ARG A 185 20.04 -12.71 18.27
CA ARG A 185 20.44 -12.95 19.66
C ARG A 185 21.40 -11.83 20.07
N HIS A 186 20.99 -10.99 21.00
CA HIS A 186 21.90 -10.17 21.81
C HIS A 186 22.38 -11.00 22.99
#